data_AF-A0A1S9PCC9-F1
#
_entry.id   AF-A0A1S9PCC9-F1
#
_cell.length_a   1.000
_cell.length_b   1.000
_cell.length_c   1.000
_cell.angle_alpha   90.00
_cell.angle_beta   90.00
_cell.angle_gamma   90.00
#
_symmetry.space_group_name_H-M   'P 1'
#
loop_
_entity.id
_entity.type
_entity.pdbx_description
1 polymer ?
#
loop_
_entity_poly.entity_id
_entity_poly.type
_entity_poly.pdbx_seq_one_letter_code
_entity_poly.pdbx_strand_id
1 'polypeptide(L)'
;MIRYTLLLFFGLASPCHAQQAFKLSTFTEVPDDMYGCGDALYLNKKDKKAGRMLYANNFEDAMLKINGKLLRFKTKQVAGKLEMVSGKYRLNVKASERKQEDDEYYTFTAVLTVYEGAKIVFKQNVIGDGGC
;
A
#
# COMPACT_ATOMS: atom_id res chain seq x y z
N MET A 1 -29.60 -58.43 27.51
CA MET A 1 -29.88 -57.20 26.75
C MET A 1 -28.59 -56.40 26.67
N ILE A 2 -27.98 -56.32 25.48
CA ILE A 2 -26.69 -55.64 25.27
C ILE A 2 -26.99 -54.23 24.72
N ARG A 3 -26.65 -53.21 25.49
CA ARG A 3 -26.78 -51.79 25.09
C ARG A 3 -25.52 -51.38 24.34
N TYR A 4 -25.63 -51.14 23.04
CA TYR A 4 -24.59 -50.51 22.25
C TYR A 4 -24.67 -48.99 22.41
N THR A 5 -23.68 -48.41 23.08
CA THR A 5 -23.51 -46.95 23.15
C THR A 5 -22.83 -46.48 21.86
N LEU A 6 -23.61 -45.83 21.00
CA LEU A 6 -23.14 -45.22 19.76
C LEU A 6 -22.44 -43.89 20.09
N LEU A 7 -21.11 -43.88 20.06
CA LEU A 7 -20.29 -42.67 20.19
C LEU A 7 -20.23 -41.93 18.84
N LEU A 8 -21.06 -40.89 18.72
CA LEU A 8 -21.03 -39.93 17.62
C LEU A 8 -19.81 -39.01 17.77
N PHE A 9 -18.75 -39.29 17.01
CA PHE A 9 -17.64 -38.35 16.80
C PHE A 9 -18.11 -37.20 15.90
N PHE A 10 -18.53 -36.09 16.51
CA PHE A 10 -18.65 -34.81 15.82
C PHE A 10 -17.25 -34.27 15.55
N GLY A 11 -16.75 -34.51 14.33
CA GLY A 11 -15.54 -33.87 13.81
C GLY A 11 -15.76 -32.36 13.70
N LEU A 12 -15.14 -31.61 14.60
CA LEU A 12 -15.02 -30.16 14.52
C LEU A 12 -14.12 -29.81 13.32
N ALA A 13 -14.74 -29.63 12.14
CA ALA A 13 -14.08 -29.02 11.00
C ALA A 13 -13.72 -27.58 11.38
N SER A 14 -12.46 -27.36 11.74
CA SER A 14 -11.95 -26.00 11.99
C SER A 14 -12.07 -25.20 10.70
N PRO A 15 -12.70 -24.01 10.71
CA PRO A 15 -12.77 -23.18 9.51
C PRO A 15 -11.36 -22.73 9.16
N CYS A 16 -10.85 -23.28 8.06
CA CYS A 16 -9.63 -22.82 7.41
C CYS A 16 -9.86 -21.36 7.01
N HIS A 17 -9.41 -20.42 7.85
CA HIS A 17 -9.40 -19.01 7.51
C HIS A 17 -8.42 -18.83 6.37
N ALA A 18 -8.94 -18.74 5.14
CA ALA A 18 -8.15 -18.40 3.97
C ALA A 18 -7.46 -17.06 4.25
N GLN A 19 -6.13 -17.11 4.41
CA GLN A 19 -5.32 -15.92 4.61
C GLN A 19 -5.48 -15.04 3.37
N GLN A 20 -6.14 -13.88 3.53
CA GLN A 20 -6.43 -12.99 2.41
C GLN A 20 -5.11 -12.57 1.75
N ALA A 21 -4.95 -12.91 0.46
CA ALA A 21 -3.77 -12.54 -0.31
C ALA A 21 -3.62 -11.01 -0.34
N PHE A 22 -2.39 -10.52 -0.18
CA PHE A 22 -2.09 -9.10 -0.27
C PHE A 22 -2.43 -8.58 -1.68
N LYS A 23 -3.21 -7.50 -1.74
CA LYS A 23 -3.58 -6.82 -2.98
C LYS A 23 -3.41 -5.32 -2.83
N LEU A 24 -2.53 -4.74 -3.65
CA LEU A 24 -2.43 -3.30 -3.81
C LEU A 24 -3.27 -2.86 -5.01
N SER A 25 -4.03 -1.78 -4.85
CA SER A 25 -4.82 -1.17 -5.92
C SER A 25 -4.67 0.34 -5.91
N THR A 26 -4.93 0.95 -7.05
CA THR A 26 -4.93 2.40 -7.27
C THR A 26 -6.31 3.01 -7.01
N PHE A 27 -6.38 4.33 -6.85
CA PHE A 27 -7.59 5.12 -6.71
C PHE A 27 -7.49 6.45 -7.50
N THR A 28 -8.58 7.19 -7.65
CA THR A 28 -8.62 8.42 -8.47
C THR A 28 -8.77 9.69 -7.64
N GLU A 29 -9.22 9.58 -6.39
CA GLU A 29 -9.55 10.73 -5.54
C GLU A 29 -8.64 10.74 -4.31
N VAL A 30 -7.99 11.88 -4.08
CA VAL A 30 -7.23 12.18 -2.87
C VAL A 30 -8.16 12.96 -1.94
N PRO A 31 -8.20 12.67 -0.64
CA PRO A 31 -8.98 13.46 0.31
C PRO A 31 -8.57 14.93 0.34
N ASP A 32 -9.55 15.81 0.59
CA ASP A 32 -9.36 17.26 0.55
C ASP A 32 -8.25 17.78 1.47
N ASP A 33 -8.07 17.13 2.62
CA ASP A 33 -7.06 17.47 3.63
C ASP A 33 -5.63 17.06 3.25
N MET A 34 -5.47 16.43 2.08
CA MET A 34 -4.19 16.00 1.54
C MET A 34 -3.84 16.70 0.21
N TYR A 35 -4.67 17.63 -0.28
CA TYR A 35 -4.32 18.40 -1.47
C TYR A 35 -3.16 19.37 -1.24
N GLY A 36 -2.39 19.62 -2.30
CA GLY A 36 -1.21 20.49 -2.30
C GLY A 36 -0.03 19.80 -2.98
N CYS A 37 1.18 20.18 -2.57
CA CYS A 37 2.44 19.56 -2.99
C CYS A 37 2.41 18.04 -2.81
N GLY A 38 2.59 17.29 -3.89
CA GLY A 38 2.62 15.84 -3.77
C GLY A 38 3.00 15.10 -5.02
N ASP A 39 3.20 13.81 -4.82
CA ASP A 39 3.59 12.82 -5.79
C ASP A 39 2.44 11.84 -6.02
N ALA A 40 1.97 11.77 -7.26
CA ALA A 40 1.13 10.68 -7.75
C ALA A 40 2.03 9.54 -8.23
N LEU A 41 1.85 8.34 -7.67
CA LEU A 41 2.57 7.13 -8.09
C LEU A 41 1.64 6.17 -8.81
N TYR A 42 2.07 5.70 -9.97
CA TYR A 42 1.31 4.81 -10.84
C TYR A 42 1.97 3.44 -10.94
N LEU A 43 1.20 2.37 -10.75
CA LEU A 43 1.73 1.00 -10.86
C LEU A 43 2.17 0.66 -12.29
N ASN A 44 1.65 1.34 -13.30
CA ASN A 44 1.99 1.14 -14.70
C ASN A 44 1.49 2.31 -15.55
N LYS A 45 1.83 2.32 -16.85
CA LYS A 45 1.41 3.36 -17.81
C LYS A 45 -0.12 3.42 -18.02
N LYS A 46 -0.84 2.30 -17.87
CA LYS A 46 -2.31 2.26 -18.01
C LYS A 46 -2.98 2.96 -16.83
N ASP A 47 -2.44 2.79 -15.64
CA ASP A 47 -2.89 3.48 -14.43
C ASP A 47 -2.62 4.98 -14.54
N LYS A 48 -1.43 5.38 -15.00
CA LYS A 48 -1.10 6.79 -15.32
C LYS A 48 -2.08 7.42 -16.31
N LYS A 49 -2.30 6.77 -17.45
CA LYS A 49 -3.25 7.25 -18.47
C LYS A 49 -4.69 7.37 -17.94
N ALA A 50 -5.06 6.53 -16.97
CA ALA A 50 -6.39 6.53 -16.37
C ALA A 50 -6.52 7.42 -15.13
N GLY A 51 -5.47 8.17 -14.74
CA GLY A 51 -5.46 8.97 -13.50
C GLY A 51 -5.61 8.14 -12.23
N ARG A 52 -5.26 6.85 -12.27
CA ARG A 52 -5.40 5.92 -11.16
C ARG A 52 -4.07 5.79 -10.44
N MET A 53 -3.98 6.30 -9.23
CA MET A 53 -2.71 6.50 -8.52
C MET A 53 -2.71 5.88 -7.12
N LEU A 54 -1.52 5.83 -6.54
CA LEU A 54 -1.24 5.94 -5.13
C LEU A 54 -0.74 7.38 -4.90
N TYR A 55 -0.84 7.91 -3.69
CA TYR A 55 -0.51 9.32 -3.45
C TYR A 55 0.46 9.48 -2.27
N ALA A 56 1.35 10.46 -2.32
CA ALA A 56 2.19 10.88 -1.20
C ALA A 56 2.39 12.40 -1.21
N ASN A 57 2.20 13.10 -0.09
CA ASN A 57 2.43 14.55 0.00
C ASN A 57 3.77 14.85 0.69
N ASN A 58 4.72 15.49 0.03
CA ASN A 58 6.04 15.85 0.60
C ASN A 58 6.73 14.76 1.46
N PHE A 59 6.39 13.48 1.23
CA PHE A 59 6.75 12.32 2.06
C PHE A 59 6.37 12.40 3.56
N GLU A 60 5.42 13.26 3.95
CA GLU A 60 4.88 13.32 5.31
C GLU A 60 3.75 12.30 5.50
N ASP A 61 2.81 12.26 4.56
CA ASP A 61 1.76 11.25 4.49
C ASP A 61 1.73 10.58 3.11
N ALA A 62 1.16 9.37 3.07
CA ALA A 62 0.88 8.67 1.83
C ALA A 62 -0.45 7.91 1.93
N MET A 63 -1.07 7.64 0.78
CA MET A 63 -2.35 6.96 0.66
C MET A 63 -2.23 5.80 -0.31
N LEU A 64 -2.50 4.60 0.20
CA LEU A 64 -2.48 3.35 -0.57
C LEU A 64 -3.80 2.60 -0.35
N LYS A 65 -4.35 1.99 -1.40
CA LYS A 65 -5.51 1.09 -1.28
C LYS A 65 -5.06 -0.36 -1.19
N ILE A 66 -4.99 -0.89 0.03
CA ILE A 66 -4.53 -2.25 0.35
C ILE A 66 -5.73 -3.12 0.73
N ASN A 67 -5.87 -4.28 0.09
CA ASN A 67 -6.97 -5.23 0.26
C ASN A 67 -8.35 -4.54 0.17
N GLY A 68 -8.48 -3.57 -0.74
CA GLY A 68 -9.70 -2.80 -0.96
C GLY A 68 -9.94 -1.64 0.01
N LYS A 69 -9.14 -1.50 1.07
CA LYS A 69 -9.24 -0.40 2.05
C LYS A 69 -8.22 0.69 1.75
N LEU A 70 -8.66 1.94 1.77
CA LEU A 70 -7.79 3.09 1.62
C LEU A 70 -7.12 3.37 2.98
N LEU A 71 -5.79 3.34 3.01
CA LEU A 71 -4.98 3.48 4.22
C LEU A 71 -4.08 4.70 4.11
N ARG A 72 -4.14 5.57 5.13
CA ARG A 72 -3.20 6.67 5.32
C ARG A 72 -1.97 6.19 6.07
N PHE A 73 -0.83 6.34 5.45
CA PHE A 73 0.48 6.17 6.03
C PHE A 73 0.95 7.52 6.53
N LYS A 74 1.47 7.55 7.75
CA LYS A 74 2.08 8.75 8.32
C LYS A 74 3.55 8.49 8.58
N THR A 75 4.39 9.48 8.36
CA THR A 75 5.80 9.42 8.72
C THR A 75 5.94 9.38 10.25
N LYS A 76 6.69 8.40 10.75
CA LYS A 76 7.04 8.23 12.16
C LYS A 76 8.52 7.92 12.31
N GLN A 77 9.09 8.34 13.44
CA GLN A 77 10.44 7.94 13.81
C GLN A 77 10.42 6.54 14.45
N VAL A 78 11.09 5.58 13.84
CA VAL A 78 11.25 4.20 14.31
C VAL A 78 12.74 3.90 14.39
N ALA A 79 13.26 3.63 15.60
CA ALA A 79 14.68 3.35 15.83
C ALA A 79 15.63 4.39 15.18
N GLY A 80 15.27 5.67 15.25
CA GLY A 80 16.06 6.78 14.70
C GLY A 80 15.88 7.03 13.19
N LYS A 81 15.04 6.26 12.48
CA LYS A 81 14.75 6.43 11.05
C LYS A 81 13.32 6.89 10.82
N LEU A 82 13.11 7.75 9.83
CA LEU A 82 11.76 8.11 9.38
C LEU A 82 11.19 6.98 8.51
N GLU A 83 10.05 6.44 8.91
CA GLU A 83 9.32 5.41 8.20
C GLU A 83 7.86 5.82 8.03
N MET A 84 7.29 5.63 6.84
CA MET A 84 5.86 5.81 6.60
C MET A 84 5.12 4.55 7.06
N VAL A 85 4.19 4.69 8.01
CA VAL A 85 3.51 3.54 8.64
C VAL A 85 2.00 3.69 8.70
N SER A 86 1.28 2.58 8.53
CA SER A 86 -0.17 2.48 8.72
C SER A 86 -0.53 1.13 9.34
N GLY A 87 -0.83 1.13 10.65
CA GLY A 87 -1.08 -0.10 11.40
C GLY A 87 0.13 -1.04 11.34
N LYS A 88 -0.07 -2.25 10.81
CA LYS A 88 0.98 -3.27 10.61
C LYS A 88 1.84 -3.07 9.35
N TYR A 89 1.46 -2.12 8.50
CA TYR A 89 2.14 -1.89 7.23
C TYR A 89 3.18 -0.79 7.35
N ARG A 90 4.29 -0.97 6.63
CA ARG A 90 5.33 0.04 6.45
C ARG A 90 5.57 0.25 4.97
N LEU A 91 5.83 1.48 4.59
CA LEU A 91 5.97 1.93 3.21
C LEU A 91 7.37 2.51 3.00
N ASN A 92 8.03 2.05 1.95
CA ASN A 92 9.26 2.65 1.45
C ASN A 92 9.09 3.00 -0.03
N VAL A 93 9.39 4.25 -0.37
CA VAL A 93 9.43 4.74 -1.74
C VAL A 93 10.85 5.21 -1.99
N LYS A 94 11.58 4.49 -2.85
CA LYS A 94 12.94 4.89 -3.24
C LYS A 94 12.89 5.41 -4.67
N ALA A 95 12.88 6.72 -4.83
CA ALA A 95 13.03 7.35 -6.15
C ALA A 95 14.42 7.05 -6.71
N SER A 96 14.48 6.68 -8.00
CA SER A 96 15.73 6.43 -8.73
C SER A 96 16.20 7.69 -9.44
N GLU A 97 15.38 8.19 -10.37
CA GLU A 97 15.71 9.33 -11.22
C GLU A 97 14.51 10.28 -11.28
N ARG A 98 14.78 11.57 -11.17
CA ARG A 98 13.81 12.66 -11.38
C ARG A 98 14.18 13.40 -12.66
N LYS A 99 13.19 13.68 -13.50
CA LYS A 99 13.29 14.54 -14.68
C LYS A 99 12.38 15.74 -14.45
N GLN A 100 12.98 16.91 -14.29
CA GLN A 100 12.25 18.17 -14.26
C GLN A 100 11.65 18.42 -15.65
N GLU A 101 10.36 18.75 -15.73
CA GLU A 101 9.69 19.05 -16.99
C GLU A 101 9.37 20.55 -17.09
N ASP A 102 8.98 21.20 -15.99
CA ASP A 102 8.83 22.66 -15.87
C ASP A 102 9.24 23.13 -14.45
N ASP A 103 8.95 24.37 -14.05
CA ASP A 103 9.38 24.92 -12.74
C ASP A 103 8.69 24.24 -11.54
N GLU A 104 7.50 23.71 -11.74
CA GLU A 104 6.58 23.23 -10.72
C GLU A 104 6.34 21.70 -10.82
N TYR A 105 6.71 21.08 -11.94
CA TYR A 105 6.38 19.70 -12.29
C TYR A 105 7.61 18.87 -12.66
N TYR A 106 7.64 17.64 -12.13
CA TYR A 106 8.64 16.64 -12.45
C TYR A 106 8.05 15.25 -12.61
N THR A 107 8.74 14.42 -13.38
CA THR A 107 8.44 12.99 -13.49
C THR A 107 9.56 12.16 -12.90
N PHE A 108 9.26 10.96 -12.42
CA PHE A 108 10.26 10.08 -11.83
C PHE A 108 9.93 8.61 -11.95
N THR A 109 10.92 7.77 -11.69
CA THR A 109 10.72 6.34 -11.43
C THR A 109 11.09 6.05 -9.98
N ALA A 110 10.41 5.07 -9.38
CA ALA A 110 10.71 4.66 -8.01
C ALA A 110 10.48 3.17 -7.80
N VAL A 111 11.14 2.61 -6.78
CA VAL A 111 10.82 1.30 -6.24
C VAL A 111 9.87 1.49 -5.06
N LEU A 112 8.63 1.06 -5.22
CA LEU A 112 7.64 1.01 -4.15
C LEU A 112 7.77 -0.32 -3.42
N THR A 113 8.02 -0.29 -2.12
CA THR A 113 8.05 -1.49 -1.27
C THR A 113 7.09 -1.35 -0.10
N VAL A 114 6.19 -2.33 0.06
CA VAL A 114 5.26 -2.43 1.20
C VAL A 114 5.67 -3.63 2.05
N TYR A 115 5.79 -3.38 3.35
CA TYR A 115 6.10 -4.38 4.34
C TYR A 115 4.88 -4.63 5.22
N GLU A 116 4.69 -5.88 5.65
CA GLU A 116 3.80 -6.27 6.74
C GLU A 116 4.67 -6.84 7.85
N GLY A 117 4.89 -6.05 8.92
CA GLY A 117 5.94 -6.32 9.90
C GLY A 117 7.32 -6.33 9.23
N ALA A 118 8.04 -7.47 9.32
CA ALA A 118 9.36 -7.66 8.70
C ALA A 118 9.29 -8.19 7.26
N LYS A 119 8.14 -8.67 6.80
CA LYS A 119 7.99 -9.33 5.49
C LYS A 119 7.69 -8.29 4.40
N ILE A 120 8.37 -8.40 3.26
CA ILE A 120 7.98 -7.69 2.04
C ILE A 120 6.74 -8.38 1.47
N VAL A 121 5.63 -7.65 1.38
CA VAL A 121 4.37 -8.14 0.81
C VAL A 121 4.10 -7.57 -0.59
N PHE A 122 4.81 -6.51 -0.96
CA PHE A 122 4.79 -5.95 -2.32
C PHE A 122 6.09 -5.22 -2.62
N LYS A 123 6.61 -5.39 -3.84
CA LYS A 123 7.75 -4.63 -4.34
C LYS A 123 7.62 -4.48 -5.85
N GLN A 124 7.60 -3.25 -6.35
CA GLN A 124 7.47 -3.00 -7.79
C GLN A 124 8.09 -1.66 -8.17
N ASN A 125 8.60 -1.57 -9.40
CA ASN A 125 8.88 -0.29 -10.03
C ASN A 125 7.56 0.42 -10.34
N VAL A 126 7.51 1.71 -10.06
CA VAL A 126 6.38 2.61 -10.31
C VAL A 126 6.85 3.86 -11.05
N ILE A 127 5.91 4.51 -11.73
CA ILE A 127 6.11 5.79 -12.41
C ILE A 127 5.52 6.86 -11.51
N GLY A 128 6.21 7.97 -11.32
CA GLY A 128 5.76 9.06 -10.48
C GLY A 128 5.66 10.36 -11.26
N ASP A 129 4.66 11.16 -10.91
CA ASP A 129 4.50 12.55 -11.31
C ASP A 129 4.38 13.36 -10.04
N GLY A 130 5.20 14.39 -9.89
CA GLY A 130 5.25 15.23 -8.70
C GLY A 130 5.10 16.70 -9.06
N GLY A 131 4.50 17.46 -8.14
CA GLY A 131 4.20 18.86 -8.36
C GLY A 131 4.22 19.71 -7.09
N CYS A 132 4.90 20.85 -7.20
CA CYS A 132 4.85 22.13 -6.49
C CYS A 132 4.23 23.20 -7.38
#